data_AF-A0A813TL51-F1
#
_entry.id   AF-A0A813TL51-F1
#
_cell.length_a   1.000
_cell.length_b   1.000
_cell.length_c   1.000
_cell.angle_alpha   90.00
_cell.angle_beta   90.00
_cell.angle_gamma   90.00
#
_symmetry.space_group_name_H-M   'P 1'
#
loop_
_entity.id
_entity.type
_entity.pdbx_description
1 polymer ?
#
loop_
_entity_poly.entity_id
_entity_poly.type
_entity_poly.pdbx_seq_one_letter_code
_entity_poly.pdbx_strand_id
1 'polypeptide(L)'
;MIRLRRATEEHELGIFFNISQSTVSRIIIAWTRFIYSVVSSISLWPSKQQVVENLPFEIKKNYPRVRVIIDLQQCVSFAALVGITPNGIVSYISPLYGDATSDRSLLNMTGAASLMELLKPSNHIMSDRGFTLDLQHSHISLIHPPFLQRKARLSAKKVMYGKSKKLQTS
;
A
#
# COMPACT_ATOMS: atom_id res chain seq x y z
N MET A 1 15.25 18.34 -0.38
CA MET A 1 15.35 16.85 -0.41
C MET A 1 16.10 16.23 0.79
N ILE A 2 16.32 16.94 1.90
CA ILE A 2 16.96 16.35 3.09
C ILE A 2 15.95 15.48 3.88
N ARG A 3 14.69 15.92 4.00
CA ARG A 3 13.63 15.18 4.71
C ARG A 3 13.33 13.80 4.12
N LEU A 4 13.16 13.74 2.79
CA LEU A 4 12.92 12.47 2.07
C LEU A 4 14.10 11.50 2.16
N ARG A 5 15.33 12.01 2.28
CA ARG A 5 16.54 11.19 2.32
C ARG A 5 16.97 10.81 3.74
N ARG A 6 16.66 11.63 4.75
CA ARG A 6 17.18 11.48 6.12
C ARG A 6 16.11 11.38 7.20
N ALA A 7 14.82 11.39 6.84
CA ALA A 7 13.71 11.32 7.80
C ALA A 7 13.75 12.43 8.88
N THR A 8 14.39 13.56 8.58
CA THR A 8 14.61 14.68 9.51
C THR A 8 13.30 15.35 9.93
N GLU A 9 13.21 15.80 11.18
CA GLU A 9 12.01 16.51 11.67
C GLU A 9 11.92 17.95 11.12
N GLU A 10 10.71 18.51 11.05
CA GLU A 10 10.50 19.87 10.51
C GLU A 10 11.15 20.94 11.37
N HIS A 11 11.18 20.71 12.68
CA HIS A 11 11.81 21.60 13.65
C HIS A 11 13.31 21.70 13.41
N GLU A 12 14.00 20.57 13.22
CA GLU A 12 15.43 20.55 12.92
C GLU A 12 15.73 21.24 11.59
N LEU A 13 14.89 21.05 10.57
CA LEU A 13 15.04 21.76 9.30
C LEU A 13 14.84 23.27 9.45
N GLY A 14 13.91 23.69 10.30
CA GLY A 14 13.72 25.11 10.62
C GLY A 14 14.97 25.73 11.23
N ILE A 15 15.62 25.01 12.15
CA ILE A 15 16.90 25.42 12.76
C ILE A 15 18.01 25.46 11.71
N PHE A 16 18.18 24.41 10.90
CA PHE A 16 19.27 24.34 9.93
C PHE A 16 19.19 25.40 8.83
N PHE A 17 17.98 25.72 8.38
CA PHE A 17 17.77 26.68 7.29
C PHE A 17 17.40 28.08 7.79
N ASN A 18 17.34 28.30 9.11
CA ASN A 18 16.93 29.54 9.75
C ASN A 18 15.59 30.07 9.22
N ILE A 19 14.60 29.18 9.11
CA ILE A 19 13.23 29.48 8.66
C ILE A 19 12.21 28.90 9.65
N SER A 20 11.01 29.46 9.68
CA SER A 20 9.96 28.94 10.58
C SER A 20 9.55 27.51 10.19
N GLN A 21 9.19 26.70 11.17
CA GLN A 21 8.62 25.36 10.95
C GLN A 21 7.41 25.40 9.99
N SER A 22 6.57 26.44 10.10
CA SER A 22 5.44 26.66 9.20
C SER A 22 5.87 26.85 7.74
N THR A 23 7.02 27.49 7.49
CA THR A 23 7.58 27.65 6.15
C THR A 23 8.11 26.32 5.62
N VAL A 24 8.80 25.56 6.46
CA VAL A 24 9.25 24.19 6.14
C VAL A 24 8.06 23.31 5.74
N SER A 25 6.99 23.32 6.53
CA SER A 25 5.76 22.57 6.26
C SER A 25 5.12 22.97 4.93
N ARG A 26 4.96 24.27 4.64
CA ARG A 26 4.44 24.76 3.34
C ARG A 26 5.28 24.28 2.16
N ILE A 27 6.61 24.32 2.30
CA ILE A 27 7.53 23.82 1.27
C ILE A 27 7.30 22.33 1.03
N ILE A 28 7.21 21.53 2.10
CA ILE A 28 6.97 20.08 1.98
C ILE A 28 5.62 19.80 1.31
N ILE A 29 4.54 20.47 1.74
CA ILE A 29 3.22 20.31 1.14
C ILE A 29 3.22 20.67 -0.34
N ALA A 30 3.89 21.77 -0.73
CA ALA A 30 3.99 22.18 -2.13
C ALA A 30 4.71 21.13 -2.98
N TRP A 31 5.83 20.59 -2.50
CA TRP A 31 6.57 19.53 -3.19
C TRP A 31 5.77 18.21 -3.24
N THR A 32 5.07 17.86 -2.17
CA THR A 32 4.18 16.70 -2.15
C THR A 32 3.08 16.82 -3.20
N ARG A 33 2.44 17.99 -3.32
CA ARG A 33 1.45 18.25 -4.39
C ARG A 33 2.05 18.15 -5.79
N PHE A 34 3.25 18.69 -5.99
CA PHE A 34 3.95 18.59 -7.27
C PHE A 34 4.28 17.14 -7.64
N ILE A 35 4.82 16.35 -6.70
CA ILE A 35 5.12 14.94 -6.93
C ILE A 35 3.84 14.17 -7.26
N TYR A 36 2.75 14.40 -6.52
CA TYR A 36 1.45 13.81 -6.84
C TYR A 36 1.02 14.16 -8.26
N SER A 37 1.14 15.43 -8.67
CA SER A 37 0.80 15.87 -10.04
C SER A 37 1.63 15.17 -11.12
N VAL A 38 2.93 14.96 -10.88
CA VAL A 38 3.80 14.25 -11.82
C VAL A 38 3.42 12.77 -11.89
N VAL A 39 3.21 12.14 -10.74
CA VAL A 39 2.86 10.72 -10.62
C VAL A 39 1.47 10.43 -11.19
N SER A 40 0.48 11.28 -10.95
CA SER A 40 -0.88 11.11 -11.47
C SER A 40 -0.97 11.28 -12.98
N SER A 41 -0.02 12.03 -13.57
CA SER A 41 0.10 12.17 -15.03
C SER A 41 0.65 10.91 -15.70
N ILE A 42 1.28 10.00 -14.93
CA ILE A 42 1.68 8.69 -15.43
C ILE A 42 0.45 7.79 -15.35
N SER A 43 -0.03 7.30 -16.49
CA SER A 43 -1.14 6.34 -16.54
C SER A 43 -0.67 4.98 -16.00
N LEU A 44 -0.63 4.84 -14.69
CA LEU A 44 -0.17 3.62 -13.99
C LEU A 44 -1.19 2.50 -14.04
N TRP A 45 -2.48 2.80 -14.31
CA TRP A 45 -3.56 1.83 -14.21
C TRP A 45 -3.61 0.90 -15.44
N PRO A 46 -3.24 -0.39 -15.30
CA PRO A 46 -3.19 -1.31 -16.42
C PRO A 46 -4.59 -1.80 -16.81
N SER A 47 -4.73 -2.24 -18.07
CA SER A 47 -5.96 -2.85 -18.55
C SER A 47 -6.26 -4.18 -17.84
N LYS A 48 -7.54 -4.58 -17.85
CA LYS A 48 -7.97 -5.88 -17.29
C LYS A 48 -7.16 -7.05 -17.85
N GLN A 49 -6.94 -7.04 -19.16
CA GLN A 49 -6.26 -8.12 -19.86
C GLN A 49 -4.79 -8.19 -19.42
N GLN A 50 -4.12 -7.03 -19.37
CA GLN A 50 -2.71 -6.95 -18.93
C GLN A 50 -2.50 -7.49 -17.51
N VAL A 51 -3.45 -7.25 -16.59
CA VAL A 51 -3.37 -7.79 -15.22
C VAL A 51 -3.56 -9.30 -15.20
N VAL A 52 -4.49 -9.85 -15.99
CA VAL A 52 -4.81 -11.28 -16.00
C VAL A 52 -3.75 -12.11 -16.71
N GLU A 53 -3.14 -11.57 -17.77
CA GLU A 53 -2.05 -12.19 -18.52
C GLU A 53 -0.78 -12.30 -17.67
N ASN A 54 -0.46 -11.25 -16.92
CA ASN A 54 0.74 -11.19 -16.08
C ASN A 54 0.51 -11.65 -14.63
N LEU A 55 -0.64 -12.28 -14.33
CA LEU A 55 -0.98 -12.73 -12.99
C LEU A 55 -0.14 -13.97 -12.60
N PRO A 56 0.62 -13.95 -11.49
CA PRO A 56 1.32 -15.14 -11.02
C PRO A 56 0.38 -16.32 -10.81
N PHE A 57 0.84 -17.53 -11.17
CA PHE A 57 0.01 -18.74 -11.20
C PHE A 57 -0.70 -19.03 -9.86
N GLU A 58 -0.02 -18.82 -8.72
CA GLU A 58 -0.58 -19.06 -7.40
C GLU A 58 -1.73 -18.10 -7.04
N ILE A 59 -1.60 -16.83 -7.40
CA ILE A 59 -2.65 -15.82 -7.17
C ILE A 59 -3.80 -16.06 -8.14
N LYS A 60 -3.53 -16.42 -9.40
CA LYS A 60 -4.55 -16.76 -10.39
C LYS A 60 -5.43 -17.92 -9.95
N LYS A 61 -4.85 -18.94 -9.32
CA LYS A 61 -5.57 -20.12 -8.83
C LYS A 61 -6.48 -19.81 -7.63
N ASN A 62 -5.97 -19.03 -6.68
CA ASN A 62 -6.68 -18.77 -5.42
C ASN A 62 -7.58 -17.52 -5.48
N TYR A 63 -7.24 -16.56 -6.33
CA TYR A 63 -7.82 -15.22 -6.37
C TYR A 63 -7.95 -14.67 -7.81
N PRO A 64 -8.71 -15.35 -8.71
CA PRO A 64 -8.77 -15.01 -10.14
C PRO A 64 -9.39 -13.63 -10.45
N ARG A 65 -10.11 -13.05 -9.50
CA ARG A 65 -10.79 -11.76 -9.63
C ARG A 65 -10.04 -10.60 -8.97
N VAL A 66 -8.88 -10.87 -8.35
CA VAL A 66 -8.06 -9.81 -7.74
C VAL A 66 -7.41 -8.97 -8.83
N ARG A 67 -7.57 -7.66 -8.72
CA ARG A 67 -6.99 -6.68 -9.66
C ARG A 67 -5.82 -5.93 -9.09
N VAL A 68 -5.92 -5.56 -7.82
CA VAL A 68 -4.98 -4.68 -7.14
C VAL A 68 -4.83 -5.14 -5.71
N ILE A 69 -3.58 -5.11 -5.25
CA ILE A 69 -3.19 -5.26 -3.86
C ILE A 69 -2.95 -3.85 -3.34
N ILE A 70 -3.73 -3.43 -2.35
CA ILE A 70 -3.60 -2.13 -1.71
C ILE A 70 -2.73 -2.27 -0.47
N ASP A 71 -1.80 -1.33 -0.35
CA ASP A 71 -0.97 -1.15 0.82
C ASP A 71 -0.91 0.32 1.24
N LEU A 72 -0.84 0.57 2.55
CA LEU A 72 -0.77 1.90 3.12
C LEU A 72 0.69 2.26 3.33
N GLN A 73 1.19 3.22 2.56
CA GLN A 73 2.57 3.67 2.64
C GLN A 73 2.65 4.97 3.43
N GLN A 74 3.41 4.95 4.54
CA GLN A 74 3.60 6.09 5.43
C GLN A 74 5.08 6.44 5.49
N CYS A 75 5.42 7.67 5.11
CA CYS A 75 6.73 8.27 5.27
C CYS A 75 6.65 9.50 6.18
N VAL A 76 7.79 9.94 6.69
CA VAL A 76 7.88 11.11 7.59
C VAL A 76 7.27 12.38 6.98
N SER A 77 7.22 12.48 5.65
CA SER A 77 6.70 13.65 4.95
C SER A 77 5.30 13.51 4.38
N PHE A 78 4.82 12.29 4.16
CA PHE A 78 3.51 12.06 3.58
C PHE A 78 3.01 10.64 3.84
N ALA A 79 1.69 10.47 3.79
CA ALA A 79 1.04 9.18 3.71
C ALA A 79 0.26 9.05 2.40
N ALA A 80 0.22 7.84 1.85
CA ALA A 80 -0.46 7.53 0.59
C ALA A 80 -0.97 6.09 0.57
N LEU A 81 -2.09 5.88 -0.11
CA LEU A 81 -2.57 4.56 -0.46
C LEU A 81 -1.94 4.15 -1.79
N VAL A 82 -1.24 3.03 -1.82
CA VAL A 82 -0.56 2.52 -3.01
C VAL A 82 -1.23 1.23 -3.44
N GLY A 83 -1.71 1.18 -4.68
CA GLY A 83 -2.22 -0.02 -5.31
C GLY A 83 -1.14 -0.65 -6.20
N ILE A 84 -0.76 -1.87 -5.89
CA ILE A 84 0.21 -2.67 -6.63
C ILE A 84 -0.54 -3.78 -7.35
N THR A 85 -0.25 -3.98 -8.64
CA THR A 85 -0.72 -5.16 -9.35
C THR A 85 -0.18 -6.44 -8.68
N PRO A 86 -0.88 -7.57 -8.79
CA PRO A 86 -0.35 -8.85 -8.30
C PRO A 86 1.03 -9.26 -8.88
N ASN A 87 1.46 -8.64 -9.97
CA ASN A 87 2.79 -8.84 -10.57
C ASN A 87 3.87 -7.87 -10.01
N GLY A 88 3.54 -7.06 -8.99
CA GLY A 88 4.50 -6.18 -8.32
C GLY A 88 4.69 -4.80 -8.96
N ILE A 89 3.93 -4.46 -10.01
CA ILE A 89 3.98 -3.13 -10.64
C ILE A 89 3.03 -2.18 -9.91
N VAL A 90 3.50 -0.97 -9.59
CA VAL A 90 2.64 0.10 -9.04
C VAL A 90 1.58 0.50 -10.08
N SER A 91 0.32 0.39 -9.69
CA SER A 91 -0.84 0.68 -10.54
C SER A 91 -1.66 1.88 -10.09
N TYR A 92 -1.53 2.28 -8.82
CA TYR A 92 -2.33 3.36 -8.24
C TYR A 92 -1.57 4.02 -7.09
N ILE A 93 -1.69 5.34 -6.99
CA ILE A 93 -1.23 6.14 -5.86
C ILE A 93 -2.33 7.16 -5.55
N SER A 94 -2.84 7.17 -4.33
CA SER A 94 -3.83 8.16 -3.89
C SER A 94 -3.23 9.57 -3.80
N PRO A 95 -4.07 10.62 -3.63
CA PRO A 95 -3.59 11.92 -3.17
C PRO A 95 -2.66 11.76 -1.97
N LEU A 96 -1.54 12.50 -2.00
CA LEU A 96 -0.53 12.48 -0.95
C LEU A 96 -0.94 13.43 0.18
N TYR A 97 -0.98 12.94 1.41
CA TYR A 97 -1.35 13.73 2.59
C TYR A 97 -0.08 14.15 3.33
N GLY A 98 0.16 15.46 3.43
CA GLY A 98 1.43 16.07 3.87
C GLY A 98 1.76 15.99 5.36
N ASP A 99 1.00 15.21 6.12
CA ASP A 99 1.22 14.98 7.54
C ASP A 99 0.97 13.49 7.81
N ALA A 100 2.01 12.78 8.23
CA ALA A 100 1.96 11.36 8.58
C ALA A 100 0.94 11.07 9.69
N THR A 101 0.57 12.05 10.51
CA THR A 101 -0.40 11.91 11.60
C THR A 101 -1.85 12.25 11.21
N SER A 102 -2.11 12.80 10.02
CA SER A 102 -3.48 13.15 9.61
C SER A 102 -4.29 11.89 9.26
N ASP A 103 -5.43 11.74 9.95
CA ASP A 103 -6.38 10.62 9.97
C ASP A 103 -6.18 9.53 8.91
N ARG A 104 -5.64 8.37 9.32
CA ARG A 104 -5.63 7.14 8.50
C ARG A 104 -7.02 6.84 7.93
N SER A 105 -8.07 7.15 8.69
CA SER A 105 -9.47 7.01 8.27
C SER A 105 -9.81 7.89 7.07
N LEU A 106 -9.31 9.14 7.04
CA LEU A 106 -9.53 10.07 5.92
C LEU A 106 -8.78 9.59 4.68
N LEU A 107 -7.50 9.24 4.82
CA LEU A 107 -6.68 8.70 3.73
C LEU A 107 -7.29 7.41 3.15
N ASN A 108 -7.78 6.52 4.02
CA ASN A 108 -8.48 5.32 3.59
C ASN A 108 -9.77 5.69 2.83
N MET A 109 -10.57 6.62 3.34
CA MET A 109 -11.84 6.99 2.73
C MET A 109 -11.68 7.69 1.38
N THR A 110 -10.84 8.72 1.29
CA THR A 110 -10.60 9.48 0.05
C THR A 110 -9.78 8.69 -0.96
N GLY A 111 -8.74 7.99 -0.49
CA GLY A 111 -7.89 7.15 -1.32
C GLY A 111 -8.64 5.94 -1.89
N ALA A 112 -9.61 5.39 -1.15
CA ALA A 112 -10.47 4.35 -1.69
C ALA A 112 -11.51 4.88 -2.67
N ALA A 113 -12.11 6.05 -2.42
CA ALA A 113 -13.09 6.63 -3.34
C ALA A 113 -12.50 6.79 -4.76
N SER A 114 -11.31 7.38 -4.89
CA SER A 114 -10.64 7.51 -6.19
C SER A 114 -10.25 6.16 -6.81
N LEU A 115 -9.93 5.16 -5.99
CA LEU A 115 -9.67 3.81 -6.50
C LEU A 115 -10.94 3.12 -7.01
N MET A 116 -12.09 3.36 -6.37
CA MET A 116 -13.37 2.78 -6.74
C MET A 116 -13.86 3.28 -8.10
N GLU A 117 -13.56 4.54 -8.45
CA GLU A 117 -13.82 5.08 -9.81
C GLU A 117 -13.05 4.32 -10.90
N LEU A 118 -11.84 3.83 -10.58
CA LEU A 118 -10.99 3.08 -11.52
C LEU A 118 -11.36 1.60 -11.63
N LEU A 119 -12.07 1.06 -10.63
CA LEU A 119 -12.43 -0.35 -10.56
C LEU A 119 -13.83 -0.58 -11.13
N LYS A 120 -13.93 -1.53 -12.07
CA LYS A 120 -15.24 -2.00 -12.53
C LYS A 120 -15.98 -2.72 -11.38
N PRO A 121 -17.33 -2.65 -11.33
CA PRO A 121 -18.13 -3.52 -10.47
C PRO A 121 -17.72 -5.00 -10.63
N SER A 122 -17.71 -5.77 -9.54
CA SER A 122 -17.36 -7.20 -9.48
C SER A 122 -15.86 -7.57 -9.46
N ASN A 123 -14.94 -6.61 -9.24
CA ASN A 123 -13.53 -6.93 -9.00
C ASN A 123 -13.23 -7.16 -7.51
N HIS A 124 -12.13 -7.86 -7.22
CA HIS A 124 -11.62 -7.99 -5.86
C HIS A 124 -10.38 -7.11 -5.66
N ILE A 125 -10.32 -6.49 -4.49
CA ILE A 125 -9.15 -5.80 -3.97
C ILE A 125 -8.53 -6.71 -2.92
N MET A 126 -7.22 -6.80 -2.90
CA MET A 126 -6.49 -7.49 -1.83
C MET A 126 -5.80 -6.46 -0.93
N SER A 127 -5.72 -6.68 0.37
CA SER A 127 -4.95 -5.81 1.27
C SER A 127 -4.38 -6.55 2.48
N ASP A 128 -3.47 -5.89 3.18
CA ASP A 128 -2.78 -6.40 4.36
C ASP A 128 -3.64 -6.35 5.64
N ARG A 129 -3.10 -6.90 6.74
CA ARG A 129 -3.84 -6.92 8.01
C ARG A 129 -3.82 -5.53 8.67
N GLY A 130 -5.00 -4.92 8.73
CA GLY A 130 -5.22 -3.63 9.39
C GLY A 130 -5.96 -2.64 8.51
N PHE A 131 -6.07 -2.93 7.21
CA PHE A 131 -6.84 -2.11 6.28
C PHE A 131 -8.31 -2.50 6.30
N THR A 132 -9.13 -1.59 6.82
CA THR A 132 -10.60 -1.68 6.79
C THR A 132 -11.13 -0.55 5.93
N LEU A 133 -11.77 -0.92 4.81
CA LEU A 133 -12.57 0.00 4.02
C LEU A 133 -14.02 -0.40 4.16
N ASP A 134 -14.87 0.59 4.43
CA ASP A 134 -16.30 0.39 4.36
C ASP A 134 -16.76 0.41 2.89
N LEU A 135 -16.84 -0.78 2.29
CA LEU A 135 -17.19 -0.99 0.89
C LEU A 135 -18.67 -1.33 0.69
N GLN A 136 -19.53 -1.08 1.68
CA GLN A 136 -20.93 -1.52 1.77
C GLN A 136 -21.79 -1.26 0.52
N HIS A 137 -21.46 -0.25 -0.29
CA HIS A 137 -22.23 0.15 -1.48
C HIS A 137 -21.53 -0.18 -2.81
N SER A 138 -20.42 -0.90 -2.77
CA SER A 138 -19.68 -1.27 -3.98
C SER A 138 -19.75 -2.76 -4.24
N HIS A 139 -19.92 -3.14 -5.51
CA HIS A 139 -19.78 -4.53 -5.96
C HIS A 139 -18.32 -5.02 -5.92
N ILE A 140 -17.48 -4.43 -5.07
CA ILE A 140 -16.05 -4.71 -4.93
C ILE A 140 -15.84 -5.43 -3.60
N SER A 141 -15.12 -6.55 -3.60
CA SER A 141 -14.82 -7.29 -2.37
C SER A 141 -13.39 -7.08 -1.95
N LEU A 142 -13.18 -6.75 -0.67
CA LEU A 142 -11.87 -6.71 -0.04
C LEU A 142 -11.50 -8.11 0.47
N ILE A 143 -10.32 -8.59 0.07
CA ILE A 143 -9.79 -9.91 0.43
C ILE A 143 -8.52 -9.74 1.26
N HIS A 144 -8.51 -10.33 2.45
CA HIS A 144 -7.31 -10.44 3.29
C HIS A 144 -6.76 -11.88 3.19
N PRO A 145 -5.71 -12.14 2.38
CA PRO A 145 -5.24 -13.50 2.13
C PRO A 145 -4.73 -14.16 3.41
N PRO A 146 -4.96 -15.47 3.60
CA PRO A 146 -4.56 -16.21 4.80
C PRO A 146 -3.04 -16.29 4.96
N PHE A 147 -2.27 -16.05 3.91
CA PHE A 147 -0.82 -15.93 3.99
C PHE A 147 -0.38 -14.73 4.85
N LEU A 148 -1.10 -13.60 4.75
CA LEU A 148 -0.88 -12.42 5.60
C LEU A 148 -1.43 -12.64 7.03
N GLN A 149 -2.31 -13.63 7.23
CA GLN A 149 -2.88 -14.00 8.53
C GLN A 149 -1.89 -14.78 9.45
N ARG A 150 -0.69 -15.14 8.96
CA ARG A 150 0.22 -16.08 9.65
C ARG A 150 1.42 -15.46 10.42
N LYS A 151 1.25 -14.35 11.14
CA LYS A 151 2.13 -13.95 12.26
C LYS A 151 1.50 -14.10 13.65
N ALA A 152 0.23 -14.45 13.75
CA ALA A 152 -0.48 -14.58 15.03
C ALA A 152 -0.95 -16.02 15.33
N ARG A 153 -0.15 -17.04 14.97
CA ARG A 153 -0.20 -18.39 15.59
C ARG A 153 0.94 -19.29 15.08
N LEU A 154 2.19 -18.97 15.42
CA LEU A 154 3.19 -20.03 15.60
C LEU A 154 2.98 -20.63 17.00
N SER A 155 1.80 -21.19 17.24
CA SER A 155 1.56 -22.05 18.40
C SER A 155 2.08 -23.44 18.02
N ALA A 156 3.28 -23.73 18.52
CA ALA A 156 3.80 -25.03 18.98
C ALA A 156 3.71 -26.32 18.12
N LYS A 157 3.06 -26.37 16.94
CA LYS A 157 2.85 -27.65 16.22
C LYS A 157 3.67 -27.89 14.95
N LYS A 158 4.58 -26.98 14.54
CA LYS A 158 5.42 -27.17 13.33
C LYS A 158 6.92 -27.37 13.60
N VAL A 159 7.32 -27.73 14.82
CA VAL A 159 8.73 -28.10 15.16
C VAL A 159 8.92 -29.61 15.32
N MET A 160 7.86 -30.41 15.50
CA MET A 160 7.97 -31.84 15.80
C MET A 160 7.90 -32.79 14.58
N TYR A 161 7.86 -32.29 13.34
CA TYR A 161 7.80 -33.15 12.14
C TYR A 161 8.93 -32.93 11.12
N GLY A 162 9.93 -32.09 11.47
CA GLY A 162 11.09 -31.79 10.61
C GLY A 162 12.41 -32.47 11.01
N LYS A 163 12.43 -33.25 12.10
CA LYS A 163 13.63 -33.93 12.62
C LYS A 163 13.42 -35.44 12.83
N SER A 164 12.98 -36.18 11.81
CA SER A 164 13.05 -37.67 11.83
C SER A 164 13.36 -38.29 10.46
N LYS A 165 14.17 -37.62 9.63
CA LYS A 165 14.77 -38.22 8.41
C LYS A 165 16.25 -37.84 8.27
N LYS A 166 17.02 -38.12 9.31
CA LYS A 166 18.49 -38.30 9.25
C LYS A 166 18.86 -39.21 10.42
N LEU A 167 18.92 -40.51 10.17
CA LEU A 167 19.66 -41.54 10.93
C LEU A 167 19.18 -42.90 10.42
N GLN A 168 19.57 -43.27 9.20
CA GLN A 168 19.83 -44.65 8.73
C GLN A 168 20.52 -44.50 7.36
N THR A 169 21.85 -44.50 7.36
CA THR A 169 22.73 -44.85 6.23
C THR A 169 24.15 -44.88 6.76
N SER A 170 24.53 -46.04 7.28
CA SER A 170 25.85 -46.70 7.26
C SER A 170 25.93 -47.66 8.43
#